data_AF-A0AAU7X6A3-F1
#
_entry.id   AF-A0AAU7X6A3-F1
#
_cell.length_a   1.000
_cell.length_b   1.000
_cell.length_c   1.000
_cell.angle_alpha   90.00
_cell.angle_beta   90.00
_cell.angle_gamma   90.00
#
_symmetry.space_group_name_H-M   'P 1'
#
loop_
_entity.id
_entity.type
_entity.pdbx_description
1 polymer ?
#
loop_
_entity_poly.entity_id
_entity_poly.type
_entity_poly.pdbx_seq_one_letter_code
_entity_poly.pdbx_strand_id
1 'polypeptide(L)'
;MTGDDSNQQPIRNDVSSAAGGGAAQRSAADEARLAERLEGLEKTLQDKRRAEAERVRGDEPKAGYALAVKLASEFVGGVVVGAGLGWFIDRMFGSAPWGLIVFLLLGFAAGVLNVLRAQGMVTQPGSKSGSGSGDGRGPGI
;
A
#
# COMPACT_ATOMS: atom_id res chain seq x y z
N MET A 1 -79.53 31.15 34.91
CA MET A 1 -78.54 30.05 34.96
C MET A 1 -78.33 29.58 33.51
N THR A 2 -77.24 30.03 32.84
CA THR A 2 -75.96 29.30 32.64
C THR A 2 -76.13 28.05 31.75
N GLY A 3 -75.42 27.82 30.64
CA GLY A 3 -74.32 28.50 29.94
C GLY A 3 -74.59 28.40 28.42
N ASP A 4 -74.06 29.28 27.58
CA ASP A 4 -72.64 29.29 27.13
C ASP A 4 -72.03 27.89 27.10
N ASP A 5 -72.04 27.27 25.92
CA ASP A 5 -71.03 26.27 25.59
C ASP A 5 -70.64 26.42 24.12
N SER A 6 -69.81 27.44 23.94
CA SER A 6 -68.68 27.53 23.04
C SER A 6 -68.15 26.17 22.55
N ASN A 7 -68.67 25.64 21.45
CA ASN A 7 -67.97 24.59 20.69
C ASN A 7 -67.39 25.17 19.40
N GLN A 8 -66.33 25.96 19.58
CA GLN A 8 -65.40 26.34 18.52
C GLN A 8 -64.70 25.07 18.03
N GLN A 9 -64.94 24.71 16.77
CA GLN A 9 -64.11 23.74 16.09
C GLN A 9 -62.74 24.37 15.79
N PRO A 10 -61.62 23.81 16.27
CA PRO A 10 -60.31 24.31 15.90
C PRO A 10 -59.96 23.80 14.49
N ILE A 11 -59.69 24.74 13.58
CA ILE A 11 -59.05 24.49 12.27
C ILE A 11 -57.69 23.83 12.56
N ARG A 12 -57.60 22.50 12.38
CA ARG A 12 -56.36 21.74 12.55
C ARG A 12 -55.50 21.94 11.31
N ASN A 13 -54.40 22.69 11.46
CA ASN A 13 -53.30 22.71 10.49
C ASN A 13 -52.50 21.40 10.62
N ASP A 14 -52.73 20.44 9.73
CA ASP A 14 -52.11 19.11 9.70
C ASP A 14 -50.98 18.96 8.67
N VAL A 15 -50.65 20.00 7.89
CA VAL A 15 -49.71 19.87 6.76
C VAL A 15 -48.24 20.17 7.11
N SER A 16 -47.91 20.58 8.33
CA SER A 16 -46.52 21.00 8.66
C SER A 16 -45.61 19.89 9.22
N SER A 17 -46.13 18.72 9.65
CA SER A 17 -45.33 17.68 10.34
C SER A 17 -44.70 16.58 9.47
N ALA A 18 -45.00 16.52 8.17
CA ALA A 18 -44.53 15.42 7.31
C ALA A 18 -43.11 15.61 6.73
N ALA A 19 -42.55 16.83 6.75
CA ALA A 19 -41.27 17.14 6.09
C ALA A 19 -40.02 16.82 6.95
N GLY A 20 -40.15 16.80 8.29
CA GLY A 20 -39.01 16.63 9.21
C GLY A 20 -38.55 15.18 9.45
N GLY A 21 -39.43 14.19 9.27
CA GLY A 21 -39.12 12.78 9.57
C GLY A 21 -38.32 12.05 8.48
N GLY A 22 -38.47 12.46 7.21
CA GLY A 22 -37.85 11.76 6.08
C GLY A 22 -36.34 12.01 5.93
N ALA A 23 -35.85 13.18 6.34
CA ALA A 23 -34.42 13.51 6.27
C ALA A 23 -33.61 12.72 7.33
N ALA A 24 -34.13 12.62 8.56
CA ALA A 24 -33.51 11.85 9.63
C ALA A 24 -33.50 10.33 9.38
N GLN A 25 -34.53 9.80 8.72
CA GLN A 25 -34.58 8.38 8.31
C GLN A 25 -33.60 8.06 7.18
N ARG A 26 -33.38 8.99 6.25
CA ARG A 26 -32.40 8.83 5.17
C ARG A 26 -30.97 8.85 5.69
N SER A 27 -30.63 9.78 6.58
CA SER A 27 -29.31 9.83 7.20
C SER A 27 -29.01 8.58 8.03
N ALA A 28 -29.98 8.09 8.81
CA ALA A 28 -29.82 6.85 9.57
C ALA A 28 -29.62 5.62 8.66
N ALA A 29 -30.32 5.56 7.52
CA ALA A 29 -30.14 4.49 6.54
C ALA A 29 -28.81 4.57 5.79
N ASP A 30 -28.32 5.78 5.51
CA ASP A 30 -27.03 6.02 4.87
C ASP A 30 -25.85 5.73 5.83
N GLU A 31 -25.98 6.09 7.11
CA GLU A 31 -25.02 5.73 8.17
C GLU A 31 -24.89 4.22 8.33
N ALA A 32 -26.01 3.48 8.29
CA ALA A 32 -25.99 2.02 8.34
C ALA A 32 -25.24 1.39 7.15
N ARG A 33 -25.42 1.93 5.93
CA ARG A 33 -24.71 1.47 4.73
C ARG A 33 -23.22 1.81 4.75
N LEU A 34 -22.85 2.95 5.35
CA LEU A 34 -21.46 3.36 5.53
C LEU A 34 -20.76 2.46 6.55
N ALA A 35 -21.44 2.13 7.65
CA ALA A 35 -20.95 1.20 8.66
C ALA A 35 -20.67 -0.19 8.06
N GLU A 36 -21.59 -0.72 7.25
CA GLU A 36 -21.42 -2.01 6.56
C GLU A 36 -20.21 -2.00 5.60
N ARG A 37 -20.02 -0.90 4.86
CA ARG A 37 -18.86 -0.74 3.96
C ARG A 37 -17.54 -0.64 4.72
N LEU A 38 -17.53 0.11 5.83
CA LEU A 38 -16.34 0.25 6.68
C LEU A 38 -15.96 -1.09 7.28
N GLU A 39 -16.92 -1.86 7.78
CA GLU A 39 -16.71 -3.20 8.32
C GLU A 39 -16.13 -4.15 7.27
N GLY A 40 -16.65 -4.12 6.04
CA GLY A 40 -16.11 -4.91 4.92
C GLY A 40 -14.68 -4.53 4.53
N LEU A 41 -14.35 -3.23 4.56
CA LEU A 41 -13.00 -2.75 4.32
C LEU A 41 -12.04 -3.13 5.45
N GLU A 42 -12.48 -2.99 6.70
CA GLU A 42 -11.69 -3.33 7.88
C GLU A 42 -11.39 -4.82 7.92
N LYS A 43 -12.38 -5.67 7.61
CA LYS A 43 -12.20 -7.11 7.46
C LYS A 43 -11.16 -7.44 6.38
N THR A 44 -11.28 -6.83 5.20
CA THR A 44 -10.33 -7.05 4.10
C THR A 44 -8.91 -6.56 4.45
N LEU A 45 -8.79 -5.41 5.13
CA LEU A 45 -7.52 -4.88 5.59
C LEU A 45 -6.91 -5.77 6.67
N GLN A 46 -7.72 -6.28 7.59
CA GLN A 46 -7.27 -7.16 8.66
C GLN A 46 -6.81 -8.50 8.08
N ASP A 47 -7.53 -9.07 7.10
CA ASP A 47 -7.11 -10.28 6.39
C ASP A 47 -5.79 -10.08 5.62
N LYS A 48 -5.63 -8.94 4.92
CA LYS A 48 -4.38 -8.60 4.25
C LYS A 48 -3.23 -8.40 5.24
N ARG A 49 -3.45 -7.66 6.33
CA ARG A 49 -2.46 -7.48 7.40
C ARG A 49 -2.12 -8.78 8.08
N ARG A 50 -3.08 -9.70 8.24
CA ARG A 50 -2.86 -11.00 8.85
C ARG A 50 -2.08 -11.92 7.91
N ALA A 51 -2.38 -11.94 6.62
CA ALA A 51 -1.61 -12.65 5.61
C ALA A 51 -0.19 -12.08 5.45
N GLU A 52 -0.03 -10.76 5.54
CA GLU A 52 1.28 -10.11 5.56
C GLU A 52 2.03 -10.41 6.87
N ALA A 53 1.36 -10.35 8.01
CA ALA A 53 1.93 -10.72 9.30
C ALA A 53 2.23 -12.22 9.41
N GLU A 54 1.51 -13.11 8.72
CA GLU A 54 1.82 -14.54 8.61
C GLU A 54 2.98 -14.79 7.65
N ARG A 55 3.12 -14.02 6.57
CA ARG A 55 4.33 -14.03 5.75
C ARG A 55 5.54 -13.57 6.56
N VAL A 56 5.37 -12.55 7.40
CA VAL A 56 6.42 -12.00 8.27
C VAL A 56 6.67 -12.86 9.53
N ARG A 57 5.68 -13.59 10.05
CA ARG A 57 5.82 -14.49 11.23
C ARG A 57 6.18 -15.94 10.86
N GLY A 58 5.78 -16.40 9.67
CA GLY A 58 6.17 -17.70 9.11
C GLY A 58 7.63 -17.73 8.68
N ASP A 59 8.19 -16.55 8.37
CA ASP A 59 9.62 -16.28 8.40
C ASP A 59 10.06 -16.09 9.86
N GLU A 60 10.62 -17.14 10.48
CA GLU A 60 11.35 -17.02 11.74
C GLU A 60 12.33 -15.83 11.69
N PRO A 61 12.78 -15.26 12.83
CA PRO A 61 13.85 -14.24 12.86
C PRO A 61 15.12 -14.62 12.07
N LYS A 62 15.32 -15.91 11.77
CA LYS A 62 16.36 -16.43 10.86
C LYS A 62 16.16 -16.05 9.38
N ALA A 63 14.92 -16.00 8.88
CA ALA A 63 14.63 -15.72 7.48
C ALA A 63 14.78 -14.22 7.13
N GLY A 64 14.32 -13.33 8.01
CA GLY A 64 14.59 -11.89 7.88
C GLY A 64 16.08 -11.56 7.97
N TYR A 65 16.81 -12.24 8.87
CA TYR A 65 18.27 -12.11 8.96
C TYR A 65 18.98 -12.67 7.73
N ALA A 66 18.61 -13.85 7.22
CA ALA A 66 19.19 -14.44 6.02
C ALA A 66 18.99 -13.56 4.77
N LEU A 67 17.81 -12.96 4.62
CA LEU A 67 17.54 -12.03 3.54
C LEU A 67 18.37 -10.74 3.67
N ALA A 68 18.46 -10.18 4.88
CA ALA A 68 19.27 -9.00 5.16
C ALA A 68 20.77 -9.26 4.92
N VAL A 69 21.29 -10.40 5.37
CA VAL A 69 22.68 -10.82 5.13
C VAL A 69 22.94 -11.04 3.65
N LYS A 70 22.00 -11.60 2.89
CA LYS A 70 22.12 -11.78 1.45
C LYS A 70 22.20 -10.44 0.71
N LEU A 71 21.27 -9.51 1.01
CA LEU A 71 21.30 -8.15 0.47
C LEU A 71 22.59 -7.41 0.83
N ALA A 72 23.03 -7.53 2.10
CA ALA A 72 24.27 -6.93 2.56
C ALA A 72 25.49 -7.55 1.86
N SER A 73 25.49 -8.85 1.61
CA SER A 73 26.60 -9.56 0.94
C SER A 73 26.70 -9.18 -0.54
N GLU A 74 25.57 -9.03 -1.24
CA GLU A 74 25.54 -8.54 -2.62
C GLU A 74 26.04 -7.10 -2.70
N PHE A 75 25.68 -6.25 -1.73
CA PHE A 75 26.17 -4.87 -1.64
C PHE A 75 27.68 -4.80 -1.33
N VAL A 76 28.12 -5.49 -0.28
CA VAL A 76 29.53 -5.53 0.13
C VAL A 76 30.40 -6.16 -0.96
N GLY A 77 29.91 -7.18 -1.67
CA GLY A 77 30.60 -7.76 -2.82
C GLY A 77 30.86 -6.74 -3.92
N GLY A 78 29.84 -5.94 -4.29
CA GLY A 78 30.01 -4.86 -5.27
C GLY A 78 30.99 -3.78 -4.81
N VAL A 79 30.95 -3.40 -3.53
CA VAL A 79 31.86 -2.40 -2.94
C VAL A 79 33.30 -2.90 -2.91
N VAL A 80 33.53 -4.15 -2.49
CA VAL A 80 34.88 -4.75 -2.43
C VAL A 80 35.48 -4.90 -3.83
N VAL A 81 34.69 -5.36 -4.80
CA VAL A 81 35.13 -5.45 -6.20
C VAL A 81 35.43 -4.04 -6.75
N GLY A 82 34.59 -3.05 -6.47
CA GLY A 82 34.80 -1.68 -6.92
C GLY A 82 36.03 -1.03 -6.27
N ALA A 83 36.26 -1.24 -4.98
CA ALA A 83 37.45 -0.77 -4.29
C ALA A 83 38.71 -1.46 -4.80
N GLY A 84 38.65 -2.77 -5.06
CA GLY A 84 39.76 -3.54 -5.64
C GLY A 84 40.13 -3.09 -7.05
N LEU A 85 39.13 -2.90 -7.93
CA LEU A 85 39.34 -2.37 -9.28
C LEU A 85 39.84 -0.92 -9.25
N GLY A 86 39.26 -0.07 -8.40
CA GLY A 86 39.69 1.32 -8.23
C GLY A 86 41.15 1.42 -7.77
N TRP A 87 41.55 0.59 -6.80
CA TRP A 87 42.93 0.52 -6.33
C TRP A 87 43.90 -0.01 -7.39
N PHE A 88 43.49 -1.03 -8.16
CA PHE A 88 44.30 -1.56 -9.25
C PHE A 88 44.53 -0.53 -10.35
N ILE A 89 43.49 0.23 -10.73
CA ILE A 89 43.57 1.29 -11.73
C ILE A 89 44.43 2.46 -11.24
N ASP A 90 44.26 2.90 -9.98
CA ASP A 90 45.08 3.95 -9.38
C ASP A 90 46.57 3.58 -9.37
N ARG A 91 46.89 2.29 -9.13
CA ARG A 91 48.28 1.79 -9.15
C ARG A 91 48.87 1.76 -10.55
N MET A 92 48.08 1.38 -11.56
CA MET A 92 48.52 1.28 -12.95
C MET A 92 48.79 2.66 -13.56
N PHE A 93 47.94 3.64 -13.27
CA PHE A 93 48.04 4.97 -13.87
C PHE A 93 49.01 5.91 -13.13
N GLY A 94 49.43 5.59 -11.90
CA GLY A 94 50.31 6.45 -11.10
C GLY A 94 49.71 7.82 -10.78
N SER A 95 48.45 8.04 -11.17
CA SER A 95 47.65 9.21 -10.88
C SER A 95 47.19 9.13 -9.42
N ALA A 96 47.12 10.29 -8.76
CA ALA A 96 46.50 10.44 -7.43
C ALA A 96 45.10 9.78 -7.39
N PRO A 97 44.47 9.54 -6.22
CA PRO A 97 43.43 8.52 -5.98
C PRO A 97 42.06 8.82 -6.63
N TRP A 98 42.07 9.18 -7.91
CA TRP A 98 40.94 9.56 -8.73
C TRP A 98 40.12 8.33 -9.08
N GLY A 99 40.76 7.18 -9.30
CA GLY A 99 40.08 5.90 -9.45
C GLY A 99 39.30 5.53 -8.20
N LEU A 100 39.92 5.68 -7.02
CA LEU A 100 39.24 5.55 -5.73
C LEU A 100 38.06 6.52 -5.58
N ILE A 101 38.22 7.81 -5.91
CA ILE A 101 37.15 8.81 -5.78
C ILE A 101 35.96 8.48 -6.70
N VAL A 102 36.22 8.12 -7.96
CA VAL A 102 35.16 7.78 -8.93
C VAL A 102 34.45 6.48 -8.53
N PHE A 103 35.19 5.43 -8.16
CA PHE A 103 34.59 4.17 -7.71
C PHE A 103 33.88 4.30 -6.36
N LEU A 104 34.36 5.18 -5.47
CA LEU A 104 33.70 5.48 -4.20
C LEU A 104 32.38 6.23 -4.43
N LEU A 105 32.38 7.27 -5.28
CA LEU A 105 31.15 7.98 -5.65
C LEU A 105 30.16 7.07 -6.38
N LEU A 106 30.65 6.22 -7.28
CA LEU A 106 29.80 5.27 -8.01
C LEU A 106 29.26 4.18 -7.08
N GLY A 107 30.07 3.64 -6.18
CA GLY A 107 29.66 2.67 -5.16
C GLY A 107 28.68 3.27 -4.15
N PHE A 108 28.89 4.51 -3.73
CA PHE A 108 27.97 5.27 -2.88
C PHE A 108 26.64 5.52 -3.59
N ALA A 109 26.67 5.98 -4.84
CA ALA A 109 25.48 6.18 -5.65
C ALA A 109 24.71 4.85 -5.87
N ALA A 110 25.41 3.76 -6.16
CA ALA A 110 24.82 2.43 -6.28
C ALA A 110 24.20 1.94 -4.96
N GLY A 111 24.85 2.22 -3.82
CA GLY A 111 24.31 1.90 -2.49
C GLY A 111 23.06 2.68 -2.14
N VAL A 112 23.07 4.00 -2.36
CA VAL A 112 21.89 4.85 -2.19
C VAL A 112 20.77 4.39 -3.12
N LEU A 113 21.06 4.08 -4.39
CA LEU A 113 20.07 3.58 -5.35
C LEU A 113 19.51 2.20 -4.96
N ASN A 114 20.32 1.33 -4.37
CA ASN A 114 19.88 0.04 -3.85
C ASN A 114 18.92 0.21 -2.66
N VAL A 115 19.21 1.13 -1.75
CA VAL A 115 18.31 1.47 -0.62
C VAL A 115 17.00 2.08 -1.13
N LEU A 116 17.05 3.00 -2.08
CA LEU A 116 15.84 3.61 -2.67
C LEU A 116 14.99 2.59 -3.43
N ARG A 117 15.61 1.60 -4.09
CA ARG A 117 14.91 0.44 -4.68
C ARG A 117 14.28 -0.45 -3.61
N ALA A 118 14.98 -0.74 -2.52
CA ALA A 118 14.44 -1.53 -1.41
C ALA A 118 13.25 -0.86 -0.71
N GLN A 119 13.17 0.47 -0.76
CA GLN A 119 12.05 1.26 -0.22
C GLN A 119 10.93 1.52 -1.26
N GLY A 120 11.00 0.94 -2.47
CA GLY A 120 9.90 0.96 -3.45
C GLY A 120 9.74 2.25 -4.26
N MET A 121 10.73 3.17 -4.25
CA MET A 121 10.65 4.44 -4.98
C MET A 121 11.08 4.37 -6.45
N VAL A 122 11.57 3.21 -6.93
CA VAL A 122 11.91 2.99 -8.34
C VAL A 122 11.09 1.82 -8.87
N THR A 123 9.91 2.14 -9.40
CA THR A 123 9.11 1.23 -10.24
C THR A 123 9.89 0.93 -11.52
N GLN A 124 10.05 -0.35 -11.82
CA GLN A 124 10.58 -0.80 -13.10
C GLN A 124 9.49 -0.62 -14.16
N PRO A 125 9.70 0.17 -15.23
CA PRO A 125 8.75 0.24 -16.32
C PRO A 125 8.88 -1.05 -17.15
N GLY A 126 7.83 -1.88 -17.09
CA GLY A 126 7.38 -2.71 -18.21
C GLY A 126 8.21 -3.95 -18.56
N SER A 127 7.78 -5.09 -18.05
CA SER A 127 7.72 -6.33 -18.84
C SER A 127 6.25 -6.71 -19.06
N LYS A 128 5.56 -5.95 -19.93
CA LYS A 128 4.33 -6.40 -20.58
C LYS A 128 4.73 -7.17 -21.84
N SER A 129 4.91 -8.49 -21.71
CA SER A 129 4.48 -9.43 -22.76
C SER A 129 3.16 -10.00 -22.25
N GLY A 130 2.00 -9.65 -22.80
CA GLY A 130 1.68 -9.73 -24.21
C GLY A 130 0.85 -10.99 -24.40
N SER A 131 -0.47 -10.79 -24.55
CA SER A 131 -1.46 -11.74 -25.06
C SER A 131 -1.95 -12.85 -24.11
N GLY A 132 -3.13 -12.61 -23.55
CA GLY A 132 -4.10 -13.69 -23.38
C GLY A 132 -4.72 -14.02 -24.73
N SER A 133 -4.84 -15.30 -25.03
CA SER A 133 -5.89 -15.81 -25.91
C SER A 133 -6.47 -17.03 -25.21
N GLY A 134 -7.73 -16.90 -24.81
CA GLY A 134 -8.50 -18.02 -24.29
C GLY A 134 -8.84 -18.99 -25.41
N ASP A 135 -8.82 -20.26 -25.07
CA ASP A 135 -9.76 -21.27 -25.48
C ASP A 135 -9.57 -22.40 -24.47
N GLY A 136 -10.58 -22.93 -23.80
CA GLY A 136 -11.88 -23.30 -24.33
C GLY A 136 -12.05 -24.73 -23.84
N ARG A 137 -12.95 -24.90 -22.88
CA ARG A 137 -13.19 -26.13 -22.09
C ARG A 137 -13.38 -27.35 -23.00
N GLY A 138 -12.92 -28.50 -22.51
CA GLY A 138 -12.91 -29.77 -23.24
C GLY A 138 -14.29 -30.36 -23.54
N PRO A 139 -14.36 -31.34 -24.47
CA PRO A 139 -15.56 -32.12 -24.69
C PRO A 139 -15.73 -33.16 -23.56
N GLY A 140 -16.82 -33.04 -22.82
CA GLY A 140 -17.35 -34.13 -22.01
C GLY A 140 -17.88 -35.21 -22.94
N ILE A 141 -17.37 -36.43 -22.76
CA ILE A 141 -17.82 -37.68 -23.37
C ILE A 141 -18.89 -38.32 -22.47
#